data_AF-A0AA40ATL6-F1
#
_entry.id   AF-A0AA40ATL6-F1
#
_cell.length_a   1.000
_cell.length_b   1.000
_cell.length_c   1.000
_cell.angle_alpha   90.00
_cell.angle_beta   90.00
_cell.angle_gamma   90.00
#
_symmetry.space_group_name_H-M   'P 1'
#
loop_
_entity.id
_entity.type
_entity.pdbx_description
1 polymer ?
#
loop_
_entity_poly.entity_id
_entity_poly.type
_entity_poly.pdbx_seq_one_letter_code
_entity_poly.pdbx_strand_id
1 'polypeptide(L)'
;MAEGEPVLGSIYVYAPNQIAPIFFAIAFACSAAGHIWQCYRYKAFLLVGLHPGCAIILTAGYALREYGSFNYLYSHQNLVAFICSQIFIYICPPALELANYHVLSRVFHYVPHLPPLRPNHVMRTFGGLMAIVETLNSVGVSLFANPTAPQSQLSLGKNLVLAAIIIQLAIIIIFFVMTGIFHFRCAKAGFTRNKTLTTPLFTLYASMVLIFVRCIYRLVEKTAVKSVWIQDLEELKRLSPLLRYEVFFYIFEASLMLVNSVMWNIWHPGRFLPRSHRVHLGEDGSVVITEPKDGKLGKRPLLLTVGNILTFGLLDFFVPGEKEKGRE
;
A
#
# COMPACT_ATOMS: atom_id res chain seq x y z
N MET A 1 -11.68 20.09 -17.27
CA MET A 1 -10.26 19.67 -17.14
C MET A 1 -9.48 20.53 -18.12
N ALA A 2 -8.34 21.10 -17.71
CA ALA A 2 -7.52 21.89 -18.62
C ALA A 2 -7.14 21.03 -19.84
N GLU A 3 -7.15 21.62 -21.04
CA GLU A 3 -6.90 20.97 -22.34
C GLU A 3 -5.42 20.55 -22.54
N GLY A 4 -4.72 20.22 -21.45
CA GLY A 4 -3.29 19.92 -21.44
C GLY A 4 -2.40 21.16 -21.61
N GLU A 5 -2.97 22.36 -21.69
CA GLU A 5 -2.21 23.61 -21.75
C GLU A 5 -1.53 23.91 -20.41
N PRO A 6 -0.18 24.01 -20.39
CA PRO A 6 0.54 24.33 -19.17
C PRO A 6 0.29 25.78 -18.75
N VAL A 7 0.28 26.02 -17.44
CA VAL A 7 0.10 27.33 -16.84
C VAL A 7 1.41 27.76 -16.18
N LEU A 8 1.94 28.90 -16.61
CA LEU A 8 3.17 29.46 -16.07
C LEU A 8 3.05 29.70 -14.56
N GLY A 9 4.06 29.29 -13.79
CA GLY A 9 4.04 29.45 -12.33
C GLY A 9 3.17 28.42 -11.59
N SER A 10 2.50 27.49 -12.28
CA SER A 10 1.71 26.44 -11.63
C SER A 10 2.60 25.33 -11.07
N ILE A 11 2.40 25.00 -9.79
CA ILE A 11 3.07 23.87 -9.11
C ILE A 11 2.66 22.53 -9.74
N TYR A 12 1.46 22.46 -10.32
CA TYR A 12 0.91 21.28 -10.97
C TYR A 12 1.24 21.21 -12.47
N VAL A 13 1.99 22.17 -13.03
CA VAL A 13 2.19 22.38 -14.48
C VAL A 13 0.95 22.87 -15.23
N TYR A 14 -0.24 22.41 -14.86
CA TYR A 14 -1.54 22.79 -15.45
C TYR A 14 -2.44 23.50 -14.42
N ALA A 15 -3.61 23.98 -14.86
CA ALA A 15 -4.69 24.38 -13.95
C ALA A 15 -5.46 23.12 -13.46
N PRO A 16 -5.41 22.76 -12.17
CA PRO A 16 -6.03 21.52 -11.68
C PRO A 16 -7.56 21.58 -11.69
N ASN A 17 -8.19 20.42 -11.77
CA ASN A 17 -9.62 20.26 -11.62
C ASN A 17 -10.04 20.50 -10.15
N GLN A 18 -11.02 21.37 -9.95
CA GLN A 18 -11.52 21.72 -8.62
C GLN A 18 -12.53 20.70 -8.05
N ILE A 19 -13.25 20.00 -8.91
CA ILE A 19 -14.35 19.10 -8.53
C ILE A 19 -13.84 17.68 -8.26
N ALA A 20 -12.89 17.20 -9.06
CA ALA A 20 -12.41 15.82 -8.96
C ALA A 20 -11.78 15.49 -7.59
N PRO A 21 -10.92 16.34 -6.97
CA PRO A 21 -10.40 16.09 -5.62
C PRO A 21 -11.51 15.95 -4.57
N ILE A 22 -12.56 16.78 -4.64
CA ILE A 22 -13.71 16.73 -3.72
C ILE A 22 -14.38 15.36 -3.78
N PHE A 23 -14.67 14.88 -5.00
CA PHE A 23 -15.25 13.56 -5.19
C PHE A 23 -14.41 12.46 -4.56
N PHE A 24 -13.09 12.43 -4.83
CA PHE A 24 -12.21 11.41 -4.27
C PHE A 24 -12.10 11.52 -2.74
N ALA A 25 -12.01 12.73 -2.19
CA ALA A 25 -11.97 12.94 -0.75
C ALA A 25 -13.23 12.38 -0.07
N ILE A 26 -14.42 12.70 -0.58
CA ILE A 26 -15.69 12.18 -0.05
C ILE A 26 -15.75 10.66 -0.20
N ALA A 27 -15.38 10.12 -1.37
CA ALA A 27 -15.42 8.68 -1.62
C ALA A 27 -14.48 7.89 -0.69
N PHE A 28 -13.26 8.38 -0.45
CA PHE A 28 -12.34 7.77 0.52
C PHE A 28 -12.83 7.94 1.96
N ALA A 29 -13.49 9.05 2.30
CA ALA A 29 -14.06 9.26 3.63
C ALA A 29 -15.20 8.27 3.91
N CYS A 30 -16.10 8.07 2.94
CA CYS A 30 -17.16 7.06 3.02
C CYS A 30 -16.57 5.65 3.12
N SER A 31 -15.54 5.35 2.31
CA SER A 31 -14.82 4.07 2.37
C SER A 31 -14.15 3.84 3.72
N ALA A 32 -13.55 4.87 4.31
CA ALA A 32 -12.94 4.83 5.63
C ALA A 32 -13.98 4.54 6.72
N ALA A 33 -15.10 5.27 6.72
CA ALA A 33 -16.19 5.07 7.68
C ALA A 33 -16.75 3.65 7.60
N GLY A 34 -16.97 3.14 6.39
CA GLY A 34 -17.38 1.75 6.14
C GLY A 34 -16.40 0.74 6.72
N HIS A 35 -15.11 0.87 6.40
CA HIS A 35 -14.06 -0.03 6.89
C HIS A 35 -13.89 0.01 8.40
N ILE A 36 -13.95 1.20 9.02
CA ILE A 36 -13.85 1.35 10.48
C ILE A 36 -15.00 0.61 11.15
N TRP A 37 -16.23 0.81 10.67
CA TRP A 37 -17.40 0.10 11.17
C TRP A 37 -17.25 -1.43 10.99
N GLN A 38 -16.77 -1.89 9.84
CA GLN A 38 -16.53 -3.31 9.57
C GLN A 38 -15.44 -3.88 10.50
N CYS A 39 -14.33 -3.17 10.71
CA CYS A 39 -13.27 -3.56 11.62
C CYS A 39 -13.80 -3.75 13.05
N TYR A 40 -14.67 -2.84 13.52
CA TYR A 40 -15.34 -2.96 14.82
C TYR A 40 -16.30 -4.16 14.85
N ARG A 41 -17.19 -4.27 13.84
CA ARG A 41 -18.21 -5.31 13.74
C ARG A 41 -17.64 -6.73 13.65
N TYR A 42 -16.53 -6.90 12.94
CA TYR A 42 -15.86 -8.20 12.76
C TYR A 42 -14.74 -8.46 13.77
N LYS A 43 -14.38 -7.46 14.59
CA LYS A 43 -13.21 -7.49 15.50
C LYS A 43 -11.92 -7.80 14.74
N ALA A 44 -11.74 -7.14 13.60
CA ALA A 44 -10.69 -7.42 12.61
C ALA A 44 -9.68 -6.27 12.48
N PHE A 45 -9.64 -5.35 13.44
CA PHE A 45 -8.73 -4.20 13.38
C PHE A 45 -7.26 -4.61 13.29
N LEU A 46 -6.85 -5.68 13.97
CA LEU A 46 -5.49 -6.22 13.83
C LEU A 46 -5.24 -6.88 12.47
N LEU A 47 -6.29 -7.37 11.81
CA LEU A 47 -6.18 -8.06 10.51
C LEU A 47 -6.05 -7.06 9.35
N VAL A 48 -6.90 -6.03 9.34
CA VAL A 48 -7.08 -5.12 8.21
C VAL A 48 -7.07 -3.64 8.58
N GLY A 49 -6.70 -3.25 9.81
CA GLY A 49 -6.75 -1.86 10.27
C GLY A 49 -5.90 -0.88 9.46
N LEU A 50 -4.92 -1.36 8.69
CA LEU A 50 -4.15 -0.54 7.76
C LEU A 50 -5.00 -0.02 6.58
N HIS A 51 -6.04 -0.75 6.14
CA HIS A 51 -6.94 -0.30 5.08
C HIS A 51 -7.74 0.98 5.44
N PRO A 52 -8.49 1.04 6.56
CA PRO A 52 -9.14 2.29 6.96
C PRO A 52 -8.13 3.40 7.27
N GLY A 53 -6.95 3.06 7.82
CA GLY A 53 -5.88 4.04 8.01
C GLY A 53 -5.45 4.72 6.70
N CYS A 54 -5.21 3.92 5.65
CA CYS A 54 -4.90 4.44 4.32
C CYS A 54 -6.07 5.26 3.73
N ALA A 55 -7.32 4.84 3.94
CA ALA A 55 -8.48 5.59 3.46
C ALA A 55 -8.62 6.98 4.13
N ILE A 56 -8.30 7.09 5.42
CA ILE A 56 -8.24 8.39 6.14
C ILE A 56 -7.13 9.26 5.54
N ILE A 57 -5.93 8.71 5.35
CA ILE A 57 -4.79 9.45 4.80
C ILE A 57 -5.10 9.92 3.35
N LEU A 58 -5.71 9.07 2.52
CA LEU A 58 -6.15 9.44 1.18
C LEU A 58 -7.19 10.56 1.21
N THR A 59 -8.15 10.50 2.14
CA THR A 59 -9.13 11.58 2.35
C THR A 59 -8.43 12.91 2.61
N ALA A 60 -7.47 12.93 3.54
CA ALA A 60 -6.68 14.13 3.83
C ALA A 60 -5.84 14.58 2.63
N GLY A 61 -5.23 13.64 1.90
CA GLY A 61 -4.44 13.93 0.70
C GLY A 61 -5.25 14.60 -0.41
N TYR A 62 -6.46 14.10 -0.68
CA TYR A 62 -7.35 14.70 -1.68
C TYR A 62 -8.01 15.99 -1.20
N ALA A 63 -8.27 16.16 0.11
CA ALA A 63 -8.70 17.44 0.66
C ALA A 63 -7.60 18.52 0.52
N LEU A 64 -6.33 18.18 0.75
CA LEU A 64 -5.22 19.09 0.48
C LEU A 64 -5.04 19.36 -1.03
N ARG A 65 -5.31 18.37 -1.88
CA ARG A 65 -5.30 18.56 -3.33
C ARG A 65 -6.39 19.51 -3.79
N GLU A 66 -7.58 19.44 -3.18
CA GLU A 66 -8.67 20.38 -3.39
C GLU A 66 -8.25 21.81 -3.06
N TYR A 67 -7.68 22.03 -1.88
CA TYR A 67 -7.10 23.32 -1.52
C TYR A 67 -6.07 23.80 -2.56
N GLY A 68 -5.20 22.88 -3.02
CA GLY A 68 -4.20 23.15 -4.05
C GLY A 68 -4.78 23.43 -5.44
N SER A 69 -6.01 22.98 -5.73
CA SER A 69 -6.68 23.25 -7.01
C SER A 69 -7.18 24.69 -7.14
N PHE A 70 -7.44 25.36 -6.01
CA PHE A 70 -7.73 26.79 -5.97
C PHE A 70 -6.45 27.64 -5.81
N ASN A 71 -5.40 27.06 -5.23
CA ASN A 71 -4.15 27.74 -4.89
C ASN A 71 -2.94 27.11 -5.61
N TYR A 72 -3.02 26.95 -6.93
CA TYR A 72 -2.02 26.20 -7.70
C TYR A 72 -0.79 27.00 -8.13
N LEU A 73 -0.79 28.33 -8.00
CA LEU A 73 0.36 29.17 -8.30
C LEU A 73 1.44 29.07 -7.20
N TYR A 74 2.70 29.17 -7.62
CA TYR A 74 3.85 29.08 -6.74
C TYR A 74 3.82 30.12 -5.62
N SER A 75 3.75 29.62 -4.39
CA SER A 75 3.94 30.34 -3.14
C SER A 75 4.46 29.33 -2.13
N HIS A 76 5.25 29.75 -1.14
CA HIS A 76 5.79 28.83 -0.13
C HIS A 76 4.69 28.02 0.57
N GLN A 77 3.56 28.66 0.90
CA GLN A 77 2.42 27.98 1.54
C GLN A 77 1.77 26.96 0.61
N ASN A 78 1.56 27.31 -0.66
CA ASN A 78 0.94 26.45 -1.65
C ASN A 78 1.83 25.24 -1.98
N LEU A 79 3.15 25.44 -2.01
CA LEU A 79 4.13 24.38 -2.20
C LEU A 79 4.09 23.37 -1.04
N VAL A 80 4.02 23.83 0.20
CA VAL A 80 3.91 22.94 1.36
C VAL A 80 2.61 22.14 1.30
N ALA A 81 1.47 22.78 0.99
CA ALA A 81 0.20 22.08 0.84
C ALA A 81 0.23 21.01 -0.27
N PHE A 82 0.84 21.33 -1.42
CA PHE A 82 1.08 20.38 -2.50
C PHE A 82 1.94 19.20 -2.05
N ILE A 83 3.07 19.46 -1.38
CA ILE A 83 3.97 18.40 -0.90
C ILE A 83 3.24 17.48 0.08
N CYS A 84 2.51 18.04 1.05
CA CYS A 84 1.73 17.26 2.01
C CYS A 84 0.65 16.41 1.32
N SER A 85 -0.10 16.98 0.37
CA SER A 85 -1.07 16.24 -0.45
C SER A 85 -0.40 15.05 -1.14
N GLN A 86 0.75 15.29 -1.77
CA GLN A 86 1.47 14.32 -2.55
C GLN A 86 2.04 13.17 -1.68
N ILE A 87 2.54 13.50 -0.49
CA ILE A 87 2.99 12.50 0.49
C ILE A 87 1.83 11.62 0.94
N PHE A 88 0.70 12.21 1.33
CA PHE A 88 -0.47 11.45 1.79
C PHE A 88 -1.04 10.55 0.70
N ILE A 89 -1.08 11.01 -0.54
CA ILE A 89 -1.58 10.19 -1.66
C ILE A 89 -0.61 9.03 -1.96
N TYR A 90 0.71 9.29 -1.96
CA TYR A 90 1.68 8.29 -2.41
C TYR A 90 2.16 7.30 -1.37
N ILE A 91 2.02 7.58 -0.06
CA ILE A 91 2.34 6.62 1.00
C ILE A 91 1.34 5.47 1.09
N CYS A 92 0.09 5.70 0.64
CA CYS A 92 -1.00 4.76 0.82
C CYS A 92 -0.88 3.47 -0.01
N PRO A 93 -0.51 3.48 -1.30
CA PRO A 93 -0.42 2.24 -2.07
C PRO A 93 0.64 1.26 -1.55
N PRO A 94 1.88 1.70 -1.20
CA PRO A 94 2.84 0.90 -0.43
C PRO A 94 2.27 0.28 0.85
N ALA A 95 1.53 1.06 1.64
CA ALA A 95 0.92 0.59 2.87
C ALA A 95 -0.21 -0.42 2.61
N LEU A 96 -1.02 -0.23 1.56
CA LEU A 96 -2.05 -1.18 1.14
C LEU A 96 -1.45 -2.49 0.63
N GLU A 97 -0.28 -2.43 -0.01
CA GLU A 97 0.48 -3.62 -0.41
C GLU A 97 0.96 -4.41 0.81
N LEU A 98 1.49 -3.72 1.82
CA LEU A 98 1.84 -4.33 3.10
C LEU A 98 0.61 -4.95 3.80
N ALA A 99 -0.56 -4.32 3.72
CA ALA A 99 -1.81 -4.89 4.23
C ALA A 99 -2.16 -6.20 3.51
N ASN A 100 -1.96 -6.27 2.19
CA ASN A 100 -2.17 -7.49 1.41
C ASN A 100 -1.22 -8.61 1.83
N TYR A 101 0.05 -8.31 2.12
CA TYR A 101 1.00 -9.28 2.66
C TYR A 101 0.56 -9.83 4.01
N HIS A 102 -0.04 -8.98 4.84
CA HIS A 102 -0.59 -9.40 6.12
C HIS A 102 -1.79 -10.34 5.95
N VAL A 103 -2.74 -10.00 5.07
CA VAL A 103 -3.86 -10.88 4.75
C VAL A 103 -3.38 -12.20 4.12
N LEU A 104 -2.36 -12.18 3.26
CA LEU A 104 -1.78 -13.41 2.71
C LEU A 104 -1.16 -14.30 3.80
N SER A 105 -0.38 -13.72 4.72
CA SER A 105 0.16 -14.46 5.88
C SER A 105 -0.97 -15.14 6.67
N ARG A 106 -2.12 -14.48 6.80
CA ARG A 106 -3.30 -15.02 7.48
C ARG A 106 -3.99 -16.13 6.70
N VAL A 107 -4.04 -16.03 5.37
CA VAL A 107 -4.48 -17.14 4.51
C VAL A 107 -3.56 -18.35 4.67
N PHE A 108 -2.24 -18.13 4.73
CA PHE A 108 -1.28 -19.22 4.94
C PHE A 108 -1.40 -19.86 6.33
N HIS A 109 -1.72 -19.08 7.36
CA HIS A 109 -2.03 -19.65 8.69
C HIS A 109 -3.28 -20.53 8.67
N TYR A 110 -4.27 -20.19 7.84
CA TYR A 110 -5.47 -21.01 7.71
C TYR A 110 -5.19 -22.34 7.00
N VAL A 111 -4.25 -22.39 6.05
CA VAL A 111 -3.85 -23.64 5.38
C VAL A 111 -2.32 -23.78 5.47
N PRO A 112 -1.77 -24.28 6.60
CA PRO A 112 -0.33 -24.17 6.88
C PRO A 112 0.56 -25.16 6.14
N HIS A 113 0.01 -26.24 5.58
CA HIS A 113 0.76 -27.37 5.00
C HIS A 113 1.06 -27.22 3.49
N LEU A 114 0.40 -26.29 2.80
CA LEU A 114 0.55 -26.05 1.35
C LEU A 114 1.42 -24.84 0.94
N PRO A 115 1.55 -23.75 1.73
CA PRO A 115 2.31 -22.58 1.34
C PRO A 115 3.77 -22.87 0.99
N PRO A 116 4.35 -22.16 -0.01
CA PRO A 116 5.77 -22.27 -0.31
C PRO A 116 6.65 -21.63 0.77
N LEU A 117 6.12 -20.66 1.51
CA LEU A 117 6.79 -19.96 2.60
C LEU A 117 5.98 -20.12 3.88
N ARG A 118 6.64 -20.37 5.02
CA ARG A 118 5.91 -20.50 6.29
C ARG A 118 5.18 -19.19 6.63
N PRO A 119 3.97 -19.26 7.19
CA PRO A 119 3.12 -18.08 7.43
C PRO A 119 3.82 -16.96 8.22
N ASN A 120 4.61 -17.32 9.23
CA ASN A 120 5.36 -16.37 10.08
C ASN A 120 6.48 -15.62 9.35
N HIS A 121 7.02 -16.19 8.26
CA HIS A 121 8.10 -15.54 7.50
C HIS A 121 7.58 -14.58 6.45
N VAL A 122 6.33 -14.72 5.98
CA VAL A 122 5.74 -13.84 4.96
C VAL A 122 5.86 -12.37 5.38
N MET A 123 5.36 -12.02 6.56
CA MET A 123 5.40 -10.63 7.03
C MET A 123 6.80 -10.11 7.29
N ARG A 124 7.68 -10.95 7.82
CA ARG A 124 9.07 -10.56 8.09
C ARG A 124 9.83 -10.28 6.79
N THR A 125 9.66 -11.15 5.79
CA THR A 125 10.33 -11.03 4.49
C THR A 125 9.75 -9.86 3.71
N PHE A 126 8.45 -9.86 3.43
CA PHE A 126 7.84 -8.83 2.60
C PHE A 126 7.80 -7.46 3.30
N GLY A 127 7.52 -7.42 4.61
CA GLY A 127 7.60 -6.18 5.38
C GLY A 127 9.02 -5.61 5.47
N GLY A 128 10.03 -6.47 5.60
CA GLY A 128 11.43 -6.06 5.58
C GLY A 128 11.88 -5.52 4.22
N LEU A 129 11.52 -6.22 3.13
CA LEU A 129 11.74 -5.74 1.76
C LEU A 129 11.04 -4.40 1.52
N MET A 130 9.80 -4.26 1.99
CA MET A 130 9.04 -3.01 1.89
C MET A 130 9.74 -1.86 2.61
N ALA A 131 10.25 -2.10 3.83
CA ALA A 131 10.99 -1.09 4.58
C ALA A 131 12.25 -0.62 3.83
N ILE A 132 12.97 -1.54 3.17
CA ILE A 132 14.13 -1.19 2.33
C ILE A 132 13.68 -0.31 1.15
N VAL A 133 12.62 -0.71 0.44
CA VAL A 133 12.11 0.05 -0.70
C VAL A 133 11.66 1.46 -0.30
N GLU A 134 10.88 1.58 0.78
CA GLU A 134 10.42 2.88 1.27
C GLU A 134 11.55 3.76 1.80
N THR A 135 12.62 3.16 2.35
CA THR A 135 13.83 3.90 2.72
C THR A 135 14.54 4.46 1.49
N LEU A 136 14.76 3.64 0.45
CA LEU A 136 15.36 4.07 -0.80
C LEU A 136 14.53 5.19 -1.46
N ASN A 137 13.21 5.03 -1.47
CA ASN A 137 12.28 6.02 -2.01
C ASN A 137 12.34 7.34 -1.22
N SER A 138 12.28 7.29 0.11
CA SER A 138 12.30 8.48 0.98
C SER A 138 13.60 9.26 0.84
N VAL A 139 14.75 8.56 0.88
CA VAL A 139 16.08 9.16 0.67
C VAL A 139 16.19 9.71 -0.75
N GLY A 140 15.74 8.96 -1.75
CA GLY A 140 15.77 9.40 -3.15
C GLY A 140 14.97 10.68 -3.39
N VAL A 141 13.75 10.76 -2.83
CA VAL A 141 12.90 11.96 -2.89
C VAL A 141 13.55 13.12 -2.17
N SER A 142 14.12 12.93 -0.97
CA SER A 142 14.73 14.04 -0.21
C SER A 142 15.94 14.63 -0.94
N LEU A 143 16.75 13.80 -1.60
CA LEU A 143 17.91 14.25 -2.38
C LEU A 143 17.49 14.96 -3.67
N PHE A 144 16.47 14.45 -4.35
CA PHE A 144 15.98 15.01 -5.61
C PHE A 144 15.12 16.28 -5.43
N ALA A 145 14.54 16.49 -4.26
CA ALA A 145 13.67 17.63 -3.98
C ALA A 145 14.41 18.97 -3.80
N ASN A 146 15.74 18.97 -3.69
CA ASN A 146 16.52 20.20 -3.53
C ASN A 146 17.10 20.68 -4.88
N PRO A 147 16.46 21.63 -5.59
CA PRO A 147 16.88 22.06 -6.92
C PRO A 147 18.24 22.78 -6.94
N THR A 148 18.75 23.24 -5.79
CA THR A 148 20.06 23.90 -5.69
C THR A 148 21.20 22.92 -5.37
N ALA A 149 20.90 21.63 -5.18
CA ALA A 149 21.91 20.60 -4.92
C ALA A 149 22.78 20.32 -6.16
N PRO A 150 24.01 19.80 -5.97
CA PRO A 150 24.86 19.37 -7.08
C PRO A 150 24.16 18.36 -8.00
N GLN A 151 24.45 18.42 -9.30
CA GLN A 151 23.84 17.51 -10.29
C GLN A 151 24.07 16.02 -9.98
N SER A 152 25.22 15.67 -9.39
CA SER A 152 25.49 14.31 -8.90
C SER A 152 24.48 13.87 -7.84
N GLN A 153 24.10 14.75 -6.91
CA GLN A 153 23.12 14.46 -5.86
C GLN A 153 21.69 14.35 -6.41
N LEU A 154 21.31 15.24 -7.34
CA LEU A 154 20.02 15.17 -8.01
C LEU A 154 19.84 13.87 -8.81
N SER A 155 20.88 13.48 -9.56
CA SER A 155 20.88 12.24 -10.36
C SER A 155 20.85 10.99 -9.47
N LEU A 156 21.61 10.98 -8.36
CA LEU A 156 21.55 9.93 -7.35
C LEU A 156 20.15 9.81 -6.76
N GLY A 157 19.53 10.93 -6.36
CA GLY A 157 18.18 10.94 -5.81
C GLY A 157 17.15 10.36 -6.79
N LYS A 158 17.18 10.80 -8.05
CA LYS A 158 16.31 10.26 -9.12
C LYS A 158 16.54 8.75 -9.31
N ASN A 159 17.78 8.29 -9.34
CA ASN A 159 18.11 6.87 -9.52
C ASN A 159 17.64 6.02 -8.34
N LEU A 160 17.73 6.51 -7.11
CA LEU A 160 17.22 5.82 -5.92
C LEU A 160 15.71 5.66 -5.96
N VAL A 161 14.96 6.70 -6.37
CA VAL A 161 13.49 6.61 -6.56
C VAL A 161 13.15 5.58 -7.64
N LEU A 162 13.85 5.61 -8.78
CA LEU A 162 13.63 4.63 -9.85
C LEU A 162 13.95 3.20 -9.41
N ALA A 163 15.06 3.00 -8.70
CA ALA A 163 15.43 1.71 -8.15
C ALA A 163 14.37 1.18 -7.17
N ALA A 164 13.86 2.04 -6.28
CA ALA A 164 12.79 1.68 -5.35
C ALA A 164 11.54 1.17 -6.09
N ILE A 165 11.08 1.89 -7.13
CA ILE A 165 9.90 1.49 -7.91
C ILE A 165 10.13 0.17 -8.65
N ILE A 166 11.32 -0.05 -9.23
CA ILE A 166 11.65 -1.30 -9.94
C ILE A 166 11.67 -2.48 -8.98
N ILE A 167 12.30 -2.32 -7.81
CA ILE A 167 12.32 -3.35 -6.77
C ILE A 167 10.89 -3.63 -6.30
N GLN A 168 10.05 -2.61 -6.12
CA GLN A 168 8.64 -2.78 -5.76
C GLN A 168 7.90 -3.66 -6.77
N LEU A 169 8.05 -3.39 -8.08
CA LEU A 169 7.44 -4.19 -9.13
C LEU A 169 7.90 -5.65 -9.09
N ALA A 170 9.20 -5.88 -8.85
CA ALA A 170 9.75 -7.23 -8.71
C ALA A 170 9.16 -7.97 -7.50
N ILE A 171 8.99 -7.29 -6.35
CA ILE A 171 8.37 -7.87 -5.15
C ILE A 171 6.92 -8.26 -5.42
N ILE A 172 6.15 -7.41 -6.12
CA ILE A 172 4.76 -7.72 -6.51
C ILE A 172 4.71 -8.96 -7.42
N ILE A 173 5.65 -9.11 -8.36
CA ILE A 173 5.74 -10.30 -9.22
C ILE A 173 6.03 -11.55 -8.37
N ILE A 174 6.97 -11.47 -7.42
CA ILE A 174 7.28 -12.56 -6.49
C ILE A 174 6.02 -12.93 -5.68
N PHE A 175 5.24 -11.96 -5.23
CA PHE A 175 3.96 -12.20 -4.56
C PHE A 175 3.00 -13.00 -5.44
N PHE A 176 2.85 -12.65 -6.72
CA PHE A 176 1.97 -13.38 -7.64
C PHE A 176 2.42 -14.82 -7.85
N VAL A 177 3.72 -15.04 -8.03
CA VAL A 177 4.29 -16.39 -8.16
C VAL A 177 4.03 -17.19 -6.89
N MET A 178 4.32 -16.63 -5.72
CA MET A 178 4.16 -17.29 -4.43
C MET A 178 2.69 -17.65 -4.16
N THR A 179 1.78 -16.71 -4.40
CA THR A 179 0.33 -16.91 -4.24
C THR A 179 -0.20 -17.91 -5.26
N GLY A 180 0.29 -17.86 -6.51
CA GLY A 180 -0.03 -18.81 -7.58
C GLY A 180 0.37 -20.26 -7.25
N ILE A 181 1.59 -20.46 -6.73
CA ILE A 181 2.05 -21.79 -6.26
C ILE A 181 1.13 -22.30 -5.15
N PHE A 182 0.82 -21.46 -4.16
CA PHE A 182 -0.09 -21.83 -3.08
C PHE A 182 -1.48 -22.18 -3.61
N HIS A 183 -2.06 -21.35 -4.48
CA HIS A 183 -3.38 -21.55 -5.07
C HIS A 183 -3.44 -22.87 -5.86
N PHE A 184 -2.40 -23.16 -6.67
CA PHE A 184 -2.28 -24.43 -7.40
C PHE A 184 -2.24 -25.64 -6.45
N ARG A 185 -1.46 -25.56 -5.36
CA ARG A 185 -1.40 -26.63 -4.35
C ARG A 185 -2.74 -26.83 -3.65
N CYS A 186 -3.45 -25.75 -3.30
CA CYS A 186 -4.79 -25.82 -2.75
C CYS A 186 -5.79 -26.45 -3.73
N ALA A 187 -5.66 -26.16 -5.02
CA ALA A 187 -6.51 -26.75 -6.04
C ALA A 187 -6.29 -28.26 -6.17
N LYS A 188 -5.03 -28.70 -6.17
CA LYS A 188 -4.66 -30.12 -6.17
C LYS A 188 -5.14 -30.87 -4.93
N ALA A 189 -5.17 -30.19 -3.78
CA ALA A 189 -5.69 -30.73 -2.52
C ALA A 189 -7.23 -30.69 -2.42
N GLY A 190 -7.95 -30.22 -3.44
CA GLY A 190 -9.41 -30.21 -3.46
C GLY A 190 -10.07 -29.04 -2.70
N PHE A 191 -9.31 -28.03 -2.28
CA PHE A 191 -9.83 -26.88 -1.51
C PHE A 191 -10.46 -25.76 -2.36
N THR A 192 -10.63 -25.95 -3.68
CA THR A 192 -11.19 -24.94 -4.60
C THR A 192 -12.63 -24.52 -4.29
N ARG A 193 -13.41 -25.36 -3.60
CA ARG A 193 -14.79 -25.03 -3.21
C ARG A 193 -14.89 -24.26 -1.90
N ASN A 194 -13.80 -24.14 -1.14
CA ASN A 194 -13.82 -23.48 0.16
C ASN A 194 -13.81 -21.95 -0.01
N LYS A 195 -15.00 -21.33 0.12
CA LYS A 195 -15.17 -19.86 -0.01
C LYS A 195 -14.36 -19.06 1.02
N THR A 196 -14.02 -19.66 2.16
CA THR A 196 -13.16 -19.05 3.19
C THR A 196 -11.75 -18.82 2.66
N LEU A 197 -11.29 -19.65 1.73
CA LEU A 197 -9.99 -19.56 1.09
C LEU A 197 -10.05 -18.79 -0.24
N THR A 198 -10.99 -19.13 -1.11
CA THR A 198 -11.00 -18.59 -2.48
C THR A 198 -11.34 -17.11 -2.50
N THR A 199 -12.27 -16.64 -1.68
CA THR A 199 -12.68 -15.23 -1.69
C THR A 199 -11.53 -14.28 -1.30
N PRO A 200 -10.80 -14.51 -0.18
CA PRO A 200 -9.63 -13.70 0.13
C PRO A 200 -8.52 -13.80 -0.93
N LEU A 201 -8.29 -14.98 -1.52
CA LEU A 201 -7.27 -15.14 -2.57
C LEU A 201 -7.60 -14.31 -3.83
N PHE A 202 -8.83 -14.39 -4.34
CA PHE A 202 -9.23 -13.57 -5.50
C PHE A 202 -9.20 -12.07 -5.19
N THR A 203 -9.58 -11.69 -3.97
CA THR A 203 -9.51 -10.29 -3.51
C THR A 203 -8.05 -9.80 -3.46
N LEU A 204 -7.13 -10.64 -2.97
CA LEU A 204 -5.69 -10.36 -2.97
C LEU A 204 -5.14 -10.21 -4.39
N TYR A 205 -5.49 -11.10 -5.31
CA TYR A 205 -5.08 -10.99 -6.72
C TYR A 205 -5.56 -9.68 -7.33
N ALA A 206 -6.85 -9.36 -7.21
CA ALA A 206 -7.41 -8.13 -7.75
C ALA A 206 -6.74 -6.89 -7.12
N SER A 207 -6.52 -6.89 -5.81
CA SER A 207 -5.85 -5.79 -5.09
C SER A 207 -4.43 -5.57 -5.59
N MET A 208 -3.65 -6.64 -5.68
CA MET A 208 -2.26 -6.56 -6.12
C MET A 208 -2.15 -6.19 -7.59
N VAL A 209 -3.11 -6.56 -8.46
CA VAL A 209 -3.15 -6.10 -9.85
C VAL A 209 -3.37 -4.59 -9.93
N LEU A 210 -4.30 -4.04 -9.14
CA LEU A 210 -4.54 -2.59 -9.11
C LEU A 210 -3.30 -1.81 -8.65
N ILE A 211 -2.63 -2.31 -7.60
CA ILE A 211 -1.37 -1.73 -7.10
C ILE A 211 -0.26 -1.87 -8.15
N PHE A 212 -0.16 -3.02 -8.83
CA PHE A 212 0.83 -3.27 -9.87
C PHE A 212 0.70 -2.31 -11.06
N VAL A 213 -0.52 -2.13 -11.58
CA VAL A 213 -0.79 -1.18 -12.68
C VAL A 213 -0.41 0.25 -12.25
N ARG A 214 -0.76 0.65 -11.02
CA ARG A 214 -0.35 1.93 -10.45
C ARG A 214 1.17 2.07 -10.37
N CYS A 215 1.90 1.03 -9.95
CA CYS A 215 3.36 1.04 -9.88
C CYS A 215 4.00 1.14 -11.27
N ILE A 216 3.43 0.52 -12.31
CA ILE A 216 3.87 0.71 -13.70
C ILE A 216 3.65 2.16 -14.13
N TYR A 217 2.46 2.71 -13.91
CA TYR A 217 2.19 4.12 -14.20
C TYR A 217 3.23 5.01 -13.51
N ARG A 218 3.50 4.76 -12.23
CA ARG A 218 4.46 5.52 -11.43
C ARG A 218 5.89 5.42 -11.98
N LEU A 219 6.29 4.24 -12.45
CA LEU A 219 7.58 4.06 -13.12
C LEU A 219 7.67 4.91 -14.38
N VAL A 220 6.67 4.83 -15.25
CA VAL A 220 6.63 5.57 -16.53
C VAL A 220 6.57 7.08 -16.29
N GLU A 221 5.78 7.52 -15.32
CA GLU A 221 5.72 8.93 -14.91
C GLU A 221 7.10 9.41 -14.45
N LYS A 222 7.80 8.68 -13.56
CA LYS A 222 9.11 9.11 -13.03
C LYS A 222 10.24 9.05 -14.04
N THR A 223 10.19 8.15 -15.02
CA THR A 223 11.16 8.16 -16.13
C THR A 223 10.89 9.31 -17.09
N ALA A 224 9.63 9.70 -17.28
CA ALA A 224 9.22 10.81 -18.12
C ALA A 224 9.53 12.20 -17.52
N VAL A 225 9.65 12.32 -16.19
CA VAL A 225 10.07 13.56 -15.53
C VAL A 225 11.51 13.92 -15.90
N LYS A 226 11.64 14.97 -16.72
CA LYS A 226 12.89 15.75 -16.89
C LYS A 226 12.90 16.89 -15.86
N SER A 227 14.00 17.64 -15.75
CA SER A 227 13.98 18.89 -14.97
C SER A 227 12.74 19.70 -15.36
N VAL A 228 11.94 20.13 -14.38
CA VAL A 228 10.73 20.90 -14.65
C VAL A 228 10.99 22.32 -14.17
N TRP A 229 11.29 23.22 -15.11
CA TRP A 229 11.39 24.64 -14.81
C TRP A 229 10.03 25.29 -15.05
N ILE A 230 9.31 25.56 -13.96
CA ILE A 230 7.93 26.07 -13.96
C ILE A 230 7.82 27.50 -14.57
N GLN A 231 8.96 28.15 -14.81
CA GLN A 231 9.09 29.48 -15.38
C GLN A 231 9.32 29.49 -16.91
N ASP A 232 9.48 28.32 -17.56
CA ASP A 232 9.65 28.22 -19.01
C ASP A 232 8.46 27.50 -19.65
N LEU A 233 7.62 28.26 -20.36
CA LEU A 233 6.42 27.74 -21.00
C LEU A 233 6.73 26.73 -22.13
N GLU A 234 7.82 26.93 -22.86
CA GLU A 234 8.20 26.04 -23.98
C GLU A 234 8.72 24.69 -23.46
N GLU A 235 9.42 24.70 -22.33
CA GLU A 235 9.80 23.45 -21.65
C GLU A 235 8.59 22.70 -21.09
N LEU A 236 7.63 23.41 -20.47
CA LEU A 236 6.40 22.81 -19.97
C LEU A 236 5.57 22.16 -21.10
N LYS A 237 5.53 22.76 -22.29
CA LYS A 237 4.87 22.17 -23.47
C LYS A 237 5.57 20.91 -23.97
N ARG A 238 6.90 20.80 -23.81
CA ARG A 238 7.68 19.62 -24.20
C ARG A 238 7.60 18.46 -23.20
N LEU A 239 6.96 18.66 -22.05
CA LEU A 239 6.74 17.58 -21.08
C LEU A 239 5.85 16.48 -21.65
N SER A 240 6.08 15.26 -21.16
CA SER A 240 5.25 14.11 -21.50
C SER A 240 3.77 14.39 -21.20
N PRO A 241 2.83 13.93 -22.04
CA PRO A 241 1.39 14.05 -21.78
C PRO A 241 0.98 13.56 -20.38
N LEU A 242 1.68 12.57 -19.82
CA LEU A 242 1.42 12.07 -18.47
C LEU A 242 1.54 13.17 -17.38
N LEU A 243 2.42 14.15 -17.59
CA LEU A 243 2.64 15.25 -16.64
C LEU A 243 1.76 16.47 -16.94
N ARG A 244 1.31 16.62 -18.19
CA ARG A 244 0.47 17.74 -18.63
C ARG A 244 -1.01 17.51 -18.43
N TYR A 245 -1.47 16.26 -18.57
CA TYR A 245 -2.88 15.91 -18.47
C TYR A 245 -3.20 15.27 -17.13
N GLU A 246 -3.92 16.00 -16.30
CA GLU A 246 -4.34 15.56 -14.98
C GLU A 246 -5.18 14.26 -14.99
N VAL A 247 -5.88 13.98 -16.09
CA VAL A 247 -6.73 12.80 -16.22
C VAL A 247 -5.97 11.50 -15.94
N PHE A 248 -4.69 11.42 -16.33
CA PHE A 248 -3.86 10.23 -16.09
C PHE A 248 -3.63 10.00 -14.59
N PHE A 249 -3.41 11.06 -13.83
CA PHE A 249 -3.31 10.97 -12.37
C PHE A 249 -4.62 10.46 -11.75
N TYR A 250 -5.77 10.97 -12.17
CA TYR A 250 -7.05 10.48 -11.61
C TYR A 250 -7.37 9.03 -12.00
N ILE A 251 -7.02 8.60 -13.21
CA ILE A 251 -7.26 7.22 -13.64
C ILE A 251 -6.30 6.27 -12.89
N PHE A 252 -4.99 6.50 -12.99
CA PHE A 252 -3.97 5.53 -12.56
C PHE A 252 -3.54 5.65 -11.10
N GLU A 253 -3.68 6.81 -10.45
CA GLU A 253 -3.43 6.93 -9.01
C GLU A 253 -4.74 6.88 -8.22
N ALA A 254 -5.69 7.78 -8.51
CA ALA A 254 -6.87 7.95 -7.68
C ALA A 254 -7.89 6.81 -7.82
N SER A 255 -8.29 6.50 -9.05
CA SER A 255 -9.36 5.54 -9.32
C SER A 255 -8.95 4.11 -8.98
N LEU A 256 -7.72 3.70 -9.32
CA LEU A 256 -7.22 2.38 -8.95
C LEU A 256 -7.22 2.17 -7.43
N MET A 257 -6.81 3.18 -6.65
CA MET A 257 -6.81 3.08 -5.19
C MET A 257 -8.22 3.16 -4.60
N LEU A 258 -9.13 3.91 -5.21
CA LEU A 258 -10.53 3.96 -4.79
C LEU A 258 -11.21 2.61 -5.02
N VAL A 259 -11.05 2.02 -6.21
CA VAL A 259 -11.55 0.67 -6.52
C VAL A 259 -10.98 -0.34 -5.53
N ASN A 260 -9.68 -0.26 -5.24
CA ASN A 260 -9.05 -1.14 -4.24
C ASN A 260 -9.67 -0.98 -2.84
N SER A 261 -9.89 0.26 -2.39
CA SER A 261 -10.46 0.58 -1.09
C SER A 261 -11.91 0.08 -0.95
N VAL A 262 -12.74 0.29 -1.97
CA VAL A 262 -14.13 -0.18 -2.04
C VAL A 262 -14.20 -1.70 -2.12
N MET A 263 -13.34 -2.33 -2.92
CA MET A 263 -13.25 -3.79 -3.01
C MET A 263 -12.97 -4.42 -1.65
N TRP A 264 -12.02 -3.88 -0.88
CA TRP A 264 -11.75 -4.38 0.48
C TRP A 264 -12.93 -4.17 1.45
N ASN A 265 -13.78 -3.15 1.24
CA ASN A 265 -15.03 -3.00 2.01
C ASN A 265 -16.02 -4.12 1.66
N ILE A 266 -16.15 -4.47 0.38
CA ILE A 266 -17.11 -5.48 -0.08
C ILE A 266 -16.68 -6.87 0.37
N TRP A 267 -15.43 -7.24 0.11
CA TRP A 267 -14.85 -8.56 0.40
C TRP A 267 -13.96 -8.53 1.64
N HIS A 268 -14.47 -7.94 2.72
CA HIS A 268 -13.73 -7.79 3.96
C HIS A 268 -13.28 -9.17 4.53
N PRO A 269 -11.98 -9.41 4.73
CA PRO A 269 -11.44 -10.75 5.02
C PRO A 269 -11.88 -11.26 6.40
N GLY A 270 -12.21 -10.38 7.34
CA GLY A 270 -12.81 -10.76 8.64
C GLY A 270 -14.18 -11.45 8.56
N ARG A 271 -14.82 -11.52 7.38
CA ARG A 271 -16.03 -12.33 7.14
C ARG A 271 -15.71 -13.79 6.84
N PHE A 272 -14.50 -14.05 6.36
CA PHE A 272 -14.10 -15.35 5.83
C PHE A 272 -13.06 -15.99 6.74
N LEU A 273 -11.95 -15.29 7.02
CA LEU A 273 -10.85 -15.85 7.77
C LEU A 273 -11.18 -15.98 9.26
N PRO A 274 -10.76 -17.08 9.91
CA PRO A 274 -10.91 -17.21 11.36
C PRO A 274 -10.18 -16.09 12.10
N ARG A 275 -10.72 -15.70 13.27
CA ARG A 275 -10.10 -14.67 14.12
C ARG A 275 -8.77 -15.14 14.68
N SER A 276 -8.73 -16.36 15.21
CA SER A 276 -7.54 -16.93 15.84
C SER A 276 -6.63 -17.62 14.83
N HIS A 277 -5.31 -17.44 14.97
CA HIS A 277 -4.31 -18.22 14.23
C HIS A 277 -4.34 -19.73 14.55
N ARG A 278 -5.07 -20.12 15.60
CA ARG A 278 -5.18 -21.52 16.06
C ARG A 278 -6.15 -22.35 15.23
N VAL A 279 -7.01 -21.70 14.44
CA VAL A 279 -7.98 -22.38 13.59
C VAL A 279 -7.37 -22.54 12.21
N HIS A 280 -7.06 -23.78 11.83
CA HIS A 280 -6.48 -24.11 10.54
C HIS A 280 -7.21 -25.30 9.89
N LEU A 281 -7.02 -25.44 8.58
CA LEU A 281 -7.56 -26.54 7.79
C LEU A 281 -6.58 -27.72 7.86
N GLY A 282 -7.09 -28.89 8.25
CA GLY A 282 -6.38 -30.17 8.18
C GLY A 282 -6.21 -30.64 6.73
N GLU A 283 -5.33 -31.61 6.52
CA GLU A 283 -5.10 -32.21 5.18
C GLU A 283 -6.34 -32.94 4.64
N ASP A 284 -7.19 -33.42 5.54
CA ASP A 284 -8.49 -34.04 5.28
C ASP A 284 -9.61 -33.01 4.99
N GLY A 285 -9.32 -31.72 5.09
CA GLY A 285 -10.30 -30.64 4.94
C GLY A 285 -11.14 -30.36 6.20
N SER A 286 -10.86 -31.02 7.33
CA SER A 286 -11.49 -30.71 8.60
C SER A 286 -10.94 -29.41 9.20
N VAL A 287 -11.75 -28.68 9.97
CA VAL A 287 -11.27 -27.50 10.69
C VAL A 287 -10.68 -27.96 12.02
N VAL A 288 -9.36 -27.82 12.15
CA VAL A 288 -8.60 -28.20 13.33
C VAL A 288 -8.31 -26.96 14.17
N ILE A 289 -8.49 -27.08 15.49
CA ILE A 289 -8.15 -26.05 16.45
C ILE A 289 -6.94 -26.53 17.23
N THR A 290 -5.78 -25.90 17.06
CA THR A 290 -4.61 -26.24 17.86
C THR A 290 -4.82 -25.78 19.30
N GLU A 291 -4.66 -26.69 20.26
CA GLU A 291 -4.61 -26.34 21.67
C GLU A 291 -3.45 -25.37 21.94
N PRO A 292 -3.60 -24.43 22.89
CA PRO A 292 -2.49 -23.58 23.28
C PRO A 292 -1.35 -24.47 23.81
N LYS A 293 -0.20 -24.46 23.12
CA LYS A 293 1.05 -24.94 23.73
C LYS A 293 1.24 -24.14 25.03
N ASP A 294 1.37 -24.84 26.15
CA ASP A 294 1.29 -24.34 27.51
C ASP A 294 1.96 -22.98 27.78
N GLY A 295 1.21 -22.13 28.51
CA GLY A 295 1.69 -21.34 29.64
C GLY A 295 3.02 -20.60 29.53
N LYS A 296 3.02 -19.44 28.85
CA LYS A 296 3.68 -18.17 29.24
C LYS A 296 3.65 -17.21 28.05
N LEU A 297 2.51 -16.55 27.82
CA LEU A 297 2.59 -15.19 27.29
C LEU A 297 3.04 -14.33 28.47
N GLY A 298 4.36 -14.23 28.67
CA GLY A 298 4.92 -13.25 29.60
C GLY A 298 4.27 -11.90 29.31
N LYS A 299 3.84 -11.16 30.34
CA LYS A 299 3.24 -9.82 30.20
C LYS A 299 4.14 -9.01 29.27
N ARG A 300 3.70 -8.83 28.02
CA ARG A 300 4.46 -8.04 27.05
C ARG A 300 4.53 -6.61 27.58
N PRO A 301 5.67 -5.92 27.49
CA PRO A 301 5.76 -4.53 27.87
C PRO A 301 4.65 -3.74 27.17
N LEU A 302 4.00 -2.83 27.90
CA LEU A 302 2.85 -2.07 27.38
C LEU A 302 3.26 -1.29 26.11
N LEU A 303 4.51 -0.82 26.07
CA LEU A 303 5.13 -0.15 24.93
C LEU A 303 5.28 -1.05 23.69
N LEU A 304 5.61 -2.33 23.90
CA LEU A 304 5.67 -3.34 22.84
C LEU A 304 4.28 -3.70 22.34
N THR A 305 3.29 -3.77 23.24
CA THR A 305 1.89 -4.03 22.88
C THR A 305 1.31 -2.85 22.09
N VAL A 306 1.52 -1.62 22.55
CA VAL A 306 1.10 -0.39 21.87
C VAL A 306 1.82 -0.23 20.55
N GLY A 307 3.15 -0.42 20.51
CA GLY A 307 3.93 -0.37 19.27
C GLY A 307 3.46 -1.44 18.27
N ASN A 308 3.14 -2.64 18.74
CA ASN A 308 2.66 -3.72 17.89
C ASN A 308 1.23 -3.45 17.37
N ILE A 309 0.39 -2.77 18.14
CA ILE A 309 -0.92 -2.27 17.66
C ILE A 309 -0.72 -1.17 16.61
N LEU A 310 0.19 -0.21 16.84
CA LEU A 310 0.48 0.90 15.94
C LEU A 310 1.13 0.46 14.63
N THR A 311 1.89 -0.63 14.67
CA THR A 311 2.54 -1.23 13.49
C THR A 311 1.73 -2.39 12.90
N PHE A 312 0.48 -2.57 13.34
CA PHE A 312 -0.41 -3.64 12.87
C PHE A 312 0.21 -5.04 12.93
N GLY A 313 0.96 -5.35 13.98
CA GLY A 313 1.57 -6.66 14.20
C GLY A 313 2.98 -6.80 13.63
N LEU A 314 3.52 -5.80 12.92
CA LEU A 314 4.86 -5.89 12.33
C LEU A 314 5.96 -6.08 13.37
N LEU A 315 5.88 -5.40 14.53
CA LEU A 315 6.92 -5.51 15.56
C LEU A 315 7.02 -6.92 16.15
N ASP A 316 5.92 -7.66 16.25
CA ASP A 316 5.94 -9.07 16.68
C ASP A 316 6.78 -9.97 15.76
N PHE A 317 6.99 -9.57 14.50
CA PHE A 317 7.82 -10.33 13.56
C PHE A 317 9.31 -9.92 13.58
N PHE A 318 9.62 -8.69 13.98
CA PHE A 318 11.01 -8.19 14.04
C PHE A 318 11.66 -8.38 15.40
N VAL A 319 10.86 -8.48 16.46
CA VAL A 319 11.34 -8.81 17.79
C VAL A 319 11.55 -10.32 17.84
N PRO A 320 12.80 -10.82 17.92
CA PRO A 320 13.01 -12.24 18.12
C PRO A 320 12.31 -12.63 19.41
N GLY A 321 11.33 -13.53 19.34
CA GLY A 321 10.84 -14.21 20.52
C GLY A 321 12.06 -14.76 21.26
N GLU A 322 12.12 -14.54 22.58
CA GLU A 322 13.15 -15.13 23.43
C GLU A 322 13.30 -16.60 23.01
N LYS A 323 14.48 -16.92 22.46
CA LYS A 323 14.80 -18.26 21.98
C LYS A 323 14.49 -19.24 23.10
N GLU A 324 13.83 -20.34 22.76
CA GLU A 324 13.84 -21.57 23.55
C GLU A 324 15.30 -21.87 23.94
N LYS A 325 15.69 -21.45 25.14
CA LYS A 325 16.81 -22.01 25.87
C LYS A 325 16.21 -23.13 26.70
N GLY A 326 16.38 -24.36 26.23
CA GLY A 326 16.17 -25.55 27.04
C GLY A 326 15.39 -26.64 26.34
N ARG A 327 16.12 -27.59 25.75
CA ARG A 327 15.98 -29.05 25.94
C ARG A 327 17.07 -29.76 25.15
N GLU A 328 18.20 -30.00 25.82
CA GLU A 328 18.72 -31.36 25.93
C GLU A 328 17.94 -32.07 27.05
#